data_AF-A0A5N6EPI1-F1
#
_entry.id   AF-A0A5N6EPI1-F1
#
_cell.length_a   1.000
_cell.length_b   1.000
_cell.length_c   1.000
_cell.angle_alpha   90.00
_cell.angle_beta   90.00
_cell.angle_gamma   90.00
#
_symmetry.space_group_name_H-M   'P 1'
#
loop_
_entity.id
_entity.type
_entity.pdbx_description
1 polymer ?
#
loop_
_entity_poly.entity_id
_entity_poly.type
_entity_poly.pdbx_seq_one_letter_code
_entity_poly.pdbx_strand_id
1 'polypeptide(L)' 'MSKNVKKSSLSKKRYSESSRAKSQQRQRCKRDLFKKAAEFSLECESDVVVAIRIRKTGQAYLFESSSQ' A
#
# COMPACT_ATOMS: atom_id res chain seq x y z
N MET A 1 14.83 -23.34 6.55
CA MET A 1 14.42 -22.51 7.70
C MET A 1 13.32 -21.55 7.26
N SER A 2 12.06 -21.96 7.42
CA SER A 2 10.90 -21.14 7.04
C SER A 2 10.77 -19.99 8.03
N LYS A 3 11.16 -18.77 7.60
CA LYS A 3 10.97 -17.56 8.40
C LYS A 3 9.47 -17.39 8.60
N ASN A 4 9.00 -17.59 9.83
CA ASN A 4 7.66 -17.19 10.25
C ASN A 4 7.53 -15.69 9.97
N VAL A 5 6.91 -15.33 8.84
CA VAL A 5 6.52 -13.95 8.58
C VAL A 5 5.44 -13.66 9.61
N LYS A 6 5.85 -13.06 10.74
CA LYS A 6 4.94 -12.44 11.71
C LYS A 6 4.02 -11.57 10.87
N LYS A 7 2.79 -12.03 10.67
CA LYS A 7 1.74 -11.32 9.95
C LYS A 7 1.51 -10.07 10.79
N SER A 8 2.24 -9.00 10.49
CA SER A 8 2.19 -7.78 11.27
C SER A 8 0.72 -7.39 11.24
N SER A 9 0.12 -7.28 12.42
CA SER A 9 -1.28 -6.93 12.54
C SER A 9 -1.40 -5.46 12.14
N LEU A 10 -1.36 -5.18 10.83
CA LEU A 10 -1.61 -3.87 10.23
C LEU A 10 -3.00 -3.34 10.63
N SER A 11 -3.87 -4.23 11.11
CA SER A 11 -5.12 -3.89 11.79
C SER A 11 -4.96 -3.16 13.13
N LYS A 12 -3.84 -3.27 13.85
CA LYS A 12 -3.67 -2.81 15.25
C LYS A 12 -3.03 -1.43 15.44
N LYS A 13 -2.73 -0.67 14.38
CA LYS A 13 -2.21 0.72 14.53
C LYS A 13 -3.28 1.81 14.55
N ARG A 14 -4.57 1.45 14.43
CA ARG A 14 -5.67 2.43 14.48
C ARG A 14 -6.08 2.67 15.93
N TYR A 15 -6.23 3.95 16.29
CA TYR A 15 -6.77 4.37 17.58
C TYR A 15 -8.28 4.07 17.73
N SER A 16 -9.01 3.96 16.61
CA SER A 16 -10.47 3.73 16.59
C SER A 16 -10.88 2.72 15.52
N GLU A 17 -11.92 1.93 15.81
CA GLU A 17 -12.54 0.97 14.91
C GLU A 17 -13.69 1.54 14.06
N SER A 18 -13.94 2.85 14.14
CA SER A 18 -14.95 3.53 13.33
C SER A 18 -14.74 3.33 11.82
N SER A 19 -15.83 3.32 11.06
CA SER A 19 -15.81 3.23 9.59
C SER A 19 -14.91 4.31 8.96
N ARG A 20 -14.97 5.54 9.51
CA ARG A 20 -14.12 6.67 9.11
C ARG A 20 -12.63 6.38 9.37
N ALA A 21 -12.26 5.89 10.55
CA ALA A 21 -10.86 5.57 10.87
C ALA A 21 -10.31 4.45 9.96
N LYS A 22 -11.13 3.42 9.69
CA LYS A 22 -10.81 2.34 8.73
C LYS A 22 -10.56 2.87 7.32
N SER A 23 -11.42 3.76 6.84
CA SER A 23 -11.29 4.37 5.51
C SER A 23 -10.01 5.20 5.41
N GLN A 24 -9.76 6.06 6.40
CA GLN A 24 -8.53 6.88 6.43
C GLN A 24 -7.26 6.03 6.44
N GLN A 25 -7.20 4.97 7.26
CA GLN A 25 -6.02 4.11 7.28
C GLN A 25 -5.80 3.43 5.93
N ARG A 26 -6.86 2.96 5.26
CA ARG A 26 -6.74 2.38 3.91
C ARG A 26 -6.16 3.37 2.91
N GLN A 27 -6.64 4.61 2.92
CA GLN A 27 -6.12 5.65 2.03
C GLN A 27 -4.65 5.99 2.35
N ARG A 28 -4.28 6.09 3.63
CA ARG A 28 -2.88 6.32 4.05
C ARG A 28 -1.97 5.19 3.59
N CYS A 29 -2.33 3.93 3.87
CA CYS A 29 -1.53 2.78 3.44
C CYS A 29 -1.36 2.72 1.90
N LYS A 30 -2.43 3.02 1.14
CA LYS A 30 -2.34 3.09 -0.32
C LYS A 30 -1.35 4.18 -0.77
N ARG A 31 -1.50 5.39 -0.22
CA ARG A 31 -0.64 6.54 -0.54
C ARG A 31 0.82 6.26 -0.19
N ASP A 32 1.08 5.69 0.99
CA ASP A 32 2.43 5.41 1.46
C ASP A 32 3.11 4.36 0.59
N LEU A 33 2.36 3.35 0.10
CA LEU A 33 2.88 2.36 -0.84
C LEU A 33 3.29 2.99 -2.17
N PHE A 34 2.44 3.83 -2.77
CA PHE A 34 2.78 4.53 -4.01
C PHE A 34 3.94 5.51 -3.82
N LYS A 35 4.00 6.22 -2.69
CA LYS A 35 5.14 7.09 -2.35
C LYS A 35 6.45 6.30 -2.33
N LYS A 36 6.45 5.11 -1.70
CA LYS A 36 7.64 4.25 -1.62
C LYS A 36 8.02 3.66 -2.97
N ALA A 37 7.05 3.33 -3.81
CA ALA A 37 7.30 2.87 -5.18
C ALA A 37 7.98 3.97 -6.02
N ALA A 38 7.49 5.21 -5.93
CA ALA A 38 8.10 6.35 -6.60
C ALA A 38 9.51 6.65 -6.07
N GLU A 39 9.69 6.69 -4.74
CA GLU A 39 11.02 6.87 -4.12
C GLU A 39 12.02 5.81 -4.60
N PHE A 40 11.61 4.54 -4.66
CA PHE A 40 12.47 3.45 -5.13
C PHE A 40 12.83 3.57 -6.61
N SER A 41 11.84 3.90 -7.45
CA SER A 41 12.07 4.11 -8.89
C SER A 41 13.12 5.19 -9.14
N LEU A 42 13.02 6.31 -8.43
CA LEU A 42 13.99 7.41 -8.53
C LEU A 42 15.37 7.05 -7.99
N GLU A 43 15.44 6.45 -6.79
CA GLU A 43 16.71 6.11 -6.14
C GLU A 43 17.51 5.05 -6.92
N CYS A 44 16.82 4.10 -7.54
CA CYS A 44 17.43 2.95 -8.20
C CYS A 44 17.35 3.00 -9.74
N GLU A 45 16.91 4.12 -10.31
CA GLU A 45 16.73 4.31 -11.77
C GLU A 45 15.99 3.13 -12.42
N SER A 46 14.88 2.71 -11.80
CA SER A 46 14.18 1.47 -12.15
C SER A 46 12.73 1.68 -12.53
N ASP A 47 12.25 0.88 -13.49
CA ASP A 47 10.84 0.80 -13.83
C ASP A 47 10.08 0.03 -12.74
N VAL A 48 9.08 0.69 -12.15
CA VAL A 48 8.29 0.16 -11.06
C VAL A 48 6.81 0.22 -11.40
N VAL A 49 6.14 -0.92 -11.30
CA VAL A 49 4.69 -1.03 -11.43
C VAL A 49 4.09 -1.59 -10.15
N VAL A 50 3.08 -0.90 -9.61
CA VAL A 50 2.31 -1.35 -8.45
C VAL A 50 0.83 -1.41 -8.78
N ALA A 51 0.30 -2.62 -8.82
CA ALA A 51 -1.14 -2.87 -8.99
C ALA A 51 -1.79 -3.27 -7.65
N ILE A 52 -2.82 -2.53 -7.24
CA ILE A 52 -3.58 -2.79 -6.02
C ILE A 52 -5.01 -3.13 -6.40
N ARG A 53 -5.49 -4.31 -5.99
CA ARG A 53 -6.91 -4.68 -6.10
C ARG A 53 -7.54 -4.78 -4.71
N ILE A 54 -8.52 -3.92 -4.43
CA ILE A 54 -9.26 -3.95 -3.17
C ILE A 54 -10.25 -5.11 -3.20
N ARG A 55 -9.92 -6.18 -2.46
CA ARG A 55 -10.73 -7.42 -2.42
C ARG A 55 -12.21 -7.19 -2.14
N LYS A 56 -12.55 -6.23 -1.27
CA LYS A 56 -13.94 -5.96 -0.86
C LYS A 56 -14.75 -5.25 -1.94
N THR A 57 -14.14 -4.33 -2.69
CA THR A 57 -14.86 -3.44 -3.61
C THR A 57 -14.56 -3.73 -5.08
N GLY A 58 -13.59 -4.60 -5.36
CA GLY A 58 -13.09 -4.85 -6.72
C GLY A 58 -12.25 -3.71 -7.30
N GLN A 59 -12.22 -2.53 -6.65
CA GLN A 59 -11.50 -1.36 -7.15
C GLN A 59 -10.02 -1.66 -7.38
N ALA A 60 -9.53 -1.28 -8.55
CA ALA A 60 -8.14 -1.39 -8.95
C ALA A 60 -7.48 -0.01 -8.94
N TYR A 61 -6.21 0.02 -8.53
CA TYR A 61 -5.34 1.19 -8.63
C TYR A 61 -4.02 0.75 -9.24
N LEU A 62 -3.51 1.53 -10.17
CA LEU A 62 -2.24 1.31 -10.84
C LEU A 62 -1.33 2.51 -10.55
N PHE A 63 -0.07 2.22 -10.21
CA PHE A 63 1.04 3.14 -10.28
C PHE A 63 2.05 2.55 -11.25
N GLU A 64 2.55 3.37 -12.16
CA GLU A 64 3.58 3.02 -13.13
C GLU A 64 4.55 4.19 -13.20
N SER A 65 5.83 3.93 -12.96
CA SER A 65 6.86 4.99 -12.90
C SER A 65 7.12 5.66 -14.24
N SER A 66 6.89 4.96 -15.35
CA SER A 66 7.03 5.48 -16.71
C SER A 66 5.87 6.38 -17.15
N SER A 67 4.77 6.41 -16.38
CA SER A 67 3.55 7.16 -16.71
C SER A 67 3.37 8.43 -15.88
N GLN A 68 4.41 8.90 -15.17
CA GLN A 68 4.31 10.03 -14.23
C GLN A 68 4.94 11.31 -14.76
#